data_AF-K6SW65-F1
#
_entry.id   AF-K6SW65-F1
#
_cell.length_a   1.000
_cell.length_b   1.000
_cell.length_c   1.000
_cell.angle_alpha   90.00
_cell.angle_beta   90.00
_cell.angle_gamma   90.00
#
_symmetry.space_group_name_H-M   'P 1'
#
loop_
_entity.id
_entity.type
_entity.pdbx_description
1 polymer ?
#
loop_
_entity_poly.entity_id
_entity_poly.type
_entity_poly.pdbx_seq_one_letter_code
_entity_poly.pdbx_strand_id
1 'polypeptide(L)' 'MKKPITPKVREAVQKVTEVVLEENKEVDLFKIIEILEKEYNIKFFNMEVLQKLIKEALQEIVFIYC' A
#
# COMPACT_ATOMS: atom_id res chain seq x y z
N MET A 1 -3.03 -23.14 1.18
CA MET A 1 -4.20 -22.28 1.45
C MET A 1 -3.78 -20.83 1.34
N LYS A 2 -4.51 -19.98 0.59
CA LYS A 2 -4.25 -18.53 0.57
C LYS A 2 -4.67 -17.96 1.93
N LYS A 3 -3.80 -17.24 2.62
CA LYS A 3 -4.21 -16.49 3.82
C LYS A 3 -5.14 -15.36 3.34
N PRO A 4 -6.34 -15.20 3.93
CA PRO A 4 -7.23 -14.11 3.57
C PRO A 4 -6.55 -12.78 3.93
N ILE A 5 -6.74 -11.77 3.07
CA ILE A 5 -6.30 -10.41 3.35
C ILE A 5 -7.26 -9.83 4.38
N THR A 6 -6.73 -9.51 5.57
CA THR A 6 -7.56 -8.93 6.63
C THR A 6 -7.82 -7.44 6.36
N PRO A 7 -8.90 -6.86 6.93
CA PRO A 7 -9.15 -5.43 6.85
C PRO A 7 -7.93 -4.59 7.27
N LYS A 8 -7.25 -5.00 8.35
CA LYS A 8 -6.01 -4.34 8.82
C LYS A 8 -4.92 -4.27 7.76
N VAL A 9 -4.74 -5.32 6.95
CA VAL A 9 -3.74 -5.32 5.87
C VAL A 9 -4.17 -4.37 4.75
N ARG A 10 -5.46 -4.33 4.41
CA ARG A 10 -6.01 -3.40 3.41
C ARG A 10 -5.83 -1.95 3.84
N GLU A 11 -6.21 -1.63 5.08
CA GLU A 11 -6.04 -0.29 5.67
C GLU A 11 -4.58 0.15 5.73
N ALA A 12 -3.66 -0.77 6.06
CA ALA A 12 -2.23 -0.47 6.06
C ALA A 12 -1.72 -0.14 4.65
N VAL A 13 -2.08 -0.94 3.64
CA VAL A 13 -1.68 -0.67 2.26
C VAL A 13 -2.23 0.66 1.77
N GLN A 14 -3.49 0.98 2.10
CA GLN A 14 -4.09 2.27 1.75
C GLN A 14 -3.33 3.44 2.35
N LYS A 15 -3.12 3.45 3.67
CA LYS A 15 -2.40 4.52 4.37
C LYS A 15 -0.98 4.69 3.85
N VAL A 16 -0.25 3.59 3.65
CA VAL A 16 1.13 3.66 3.15
C VAL A 16 1.16 4.18 1.71
N THR A 17 0.18 3.80 0.87
CA THR A 17 0.08 4.31 -0.51
C THR A 17 -0.15 5.82 -0.51
N GLU A 18 -1.03 6.33 0.36
CA GLU A 18 -1.29 7.76 0.52
C GLU A 18 -0.04 8.52 0.98
N VAL A 19 0.63 8.06 2.05
CA VAL A 19 1.86 8.68 2.56
C VAL A 19 2.95 8.74 1.48
N VAL A 20 3.22 7.63 0.80
CA VAL A 20 4.25 7.58 -0.24
C VAL A 20 3.92 8.51 -1.40
N LEU A 21 2.64 8.59 -1.78
CA LEU A 21 2.18 9.45 -2.85
C LEU A 21 2.25 10.94 -2.45
N GLU A 22 1.94 11.29 -1.20
CA GLU A 22 2.06 12.66 -0.70
C GLU A 22 3.51 13.13 -0.60
N GLU A 23 4.42 12.27 -0.13
CA GLU A 23 5.83 12.59 0.06
C GLU A 23 6.59 12.66 -1.26
N ASN A 24 6.34 11.72 -2.17
CA ASN A 24 7.14 11.57 -3.39
C ASN A 24 6.46 12.15 -4.63
N LYS A 25 5.17 12.52 -4.53
CA LYS A 25 4.31 12.91 -5.66
C LYS A 25 4.17 11.81 -6.72
N GLU A 26 4.61 10.59 -6.41
CA GLU A 26 4.53 9.41 -7.26
C GLU A 26 4.37 8.15 -6.40
N VAL A 27 3.84 7.09 -7.01
CA VAL A 27 3.69 5.80 -6.36
C VAL A 27 5.01 5.03 -6.45
N ASP A 28 5.75 4.97 -5.34
CA ASP A 28 6.96 4.18 -5.23
C ASP A 28 6.66 2.83 -4.55
N LEU A 29 6.62 1.77 -5.35
CA LEU A 29 6.36 0.41 -4.88
C LEU A 29 7.42 -0.07 -3.88
N PHE A 30 8.69 0.31 -4.04
CA PHE A 30 9.76 -0.11 -3.13
C PHE A 30 9.59 0.52 -1.76
N LYS A 31 9.27 1.81 -1.70
CA LYS A 31 8.96 2.50 -0.43
C LYS A 31 7.71 1.93 0.24
N ILE A 32 6.67 1.64 -0.54
CA ILE A 32 5.46 1.01 0.01
C ILE A 32 5.79 -0.32 0.68
N ILE A 33 6.58 -1.18 0.02
CA ILE A 33 7.03 -2.46 0.61
C ILE A 33 7.84 -2.21 1.88
N GLU A 34 8.81 -1.29 1.82
CA GLU A 34 9.69 -0.98 2.93
C GLU A 34 8.92 -0.52 4.17
N ILE A 35 7.98 0.41 4.02
CA ILE A 35 7.16 0.93 5.11
C ILE A 35 6.23 -0.17 5.66
N LEU A 36 5.59 -0.96 4.80
CA LEU A 36 4.74 -2.08 5.23
C LEU A 36 5.53 -3.12 6.05
N GLU A 37 6.77 -3.42 5.66
CA GLU A 37 7.62 -4.35 6.40
C GLU A 37 8.10 -3.75 7.73
N LYS A 38 8.61 -2.50 7.71
CA LYS A 38 9.24 -1.87 8.88
C LYS A 38 8.24 -1.40 9.93
N GLU A 39 7.15 -0.77 9.52
CA GLU A 39 6.20 -0.11 10.45
C GLU A 39 5.00 -0.99 10.79
N TYR A 40 4.56 -1.83 9.85
CA TYR A 40 3.35 -2.63 10.01
C TYR A 40 3.65 -4.12 10.26
N ASN A 41 4.90 -4.56 10.10
CA ASN A 41 5.32 -5.96 10.15
C ASN A 41 4.50 -6.84 9.17
N ILE A 42 4.19 -6.28 7.99
CA ILE A 42 3.44 -6.92 6.92
C ILE A 42 4.39 -7.19 5.76
N LYS A 43 4.54 -8.46 5.38
CA LYS A 43 5.33 -8.88 4.23
C LYS A 43 4.44 -9.50 3.15
N PHE A 44 4.54 -8.98 1.93
CA PHE A 44 3.85 -9.53 0.77
C PHE A 44 4.78 -10.50 0.02
N PHE A 45 4.34 -11.75 -0.14
CA PHE A 45 5.03 -12.73 -0.99
C PHE A 45 4.44 -12.80 -2.40
N ASN A 46 3.19 -12.32 -2.55
CA ASN A 46 2.53 -12.21 -3.84
C ASN A 46 2.43 -10.73 -4.21
N MET A 47 3.27 -10.31 -5.16
CA MET A 47 3.35 -8.93 -5.61
C MET A 47 2.12 -8.50 -6.41
N GLU A 48 1.48 -9.40 -7.13
CA GLU A 48 0.24 -9.10 -7.87
C GLU A 48 -0.87 -8.68 -6.91
N VAL A 49 -0.96 -9.34 -5.76
CA VAL A 49 -1.92 -8.99 -4.71
C VAL A 49 -1.63 -7.62 -4.11
N LEU A 50 -0.36 -7.30 -3.83
CA LEU A 50 0.02 -5.98 -3.33
C LEU A 50 -0.32 -4.89 -4.36
N GLN A 51 0.05 -5.09 -5.62
CA GLN A 51 -0.25 -4.14 -6.70
C GLN A 51 -1.76 -3.93 -6.87
N LYS A 52 -2.56 -5.00 -6.73
CA LYS A 52 -4.02 -4.89 -6.76
C LYS A 52 -4.54 -4.01 -5.61
N LEU A 53 -4.05 -4.20 -4.38
CA LEU A 53 -4.46 -3.38 -3.23
C LEU A 53 -4.03 -1.92 -3.38
N ILE A 54 -2.83 -1.66 -3.89
CA ILE A 54 -2.35 -0.30 -4.19
C ILE A 54 -3.27 0.34 -5.24
N LYS A 55 -3.62 -0.37 -6.30
CA LYS A 55 -4.54 0.13 -7.32
C LYS A 55 -5.93 0.45 -6.75
N GLU A 56 -6.45 -0.41 -5.86
CA GLU A 56 -7.71 -0.15 -5.14
C GLU A 56 -7.58 1.13 -4.28
N ALA A 57 -6.48 1.30 -3.55
CA ALA A 57 -6.22 2.52 -2.76
C ALA A 57 -6.16 3.79 -3.63
N LEU A 58 -5.49 3.75 -4.78
CA LEU A 58 -5.40 4.88 -5.70
C LEU A 58 -6.74 5.25 -6.35
N GLN A 59 -7.69 4.31 -6.44
CA GLN A 59 -9.06 4.62 -6.89
C GLN A 59 -9.86 5.36 -5.82
N GLU A 60 -9.49 5.23 -4.55
CA GLU A 60 -10.13 5.91 -3.42
C GLU A 60 -9.46 7.26 -3.11
N ILE A 61 -8.17 7.43 -3.42
CA ILE A 61 -7.45 8.70 -3.29
C ILE A 61 -7.83 9.62 -4.45
N VAL A 62 -8.64 10.64 -4.16
CA VAL A 62 -9.19 11.56 -5.19
C VAL A 62 -8.22 12.68 -5.56
N PHE A 63 -7.39 13.14 -4.63
CA PHE A 63 -6.41 14.20 -4.83
C PHE A 63 -5.27 14.09 -3.81
N ILE A 64 -4.14 14.74 -4.11
CA ILE A 64 -3.06 15.02 -3.16
C ILE A 64 -2.71 16.50 -3.26
N TYR A 65 -2.15 17.08 -2.20
CA TYR A 65 -1.56 18.42 -2.26
C TYR A 65 -0.17 18.33 -2.92
N CYS A 66 0.11 19.17 -3.92
CA CYS A 66 1.41 19.25 -4.59
C CYS A 66 2.25 20.39 -4.04
#